data_AF-X0VEX8-F1
#
_entry.id   AF-X0VEX8-F1
#
_cell.length_a   1.000
_cell.length_b   1.000
_cell.length_c   1.000
_cell.angle_alpha   90.00
_cell.angle_beta   90.00
_cell.angle_gamma   90.00
#
_symmetry.space_group_name_H-M   'P 1'
#
loop_
_entity.id
_entity.type
_entity.pdbx_description
1 polymer ?
#
loop_
_entity_poly.entity_id
_entity_poly.type
_entity_poly.pdbx_seq_one_letter_code
_entity_poly.pdbx_strand_id
1 'polypeptide(L)'
;RAIRNGHKVIFIKGVCGSGKSAIALNLAKEFGKASIVVPVKALQKQYEDDYMNKKYLLKENGEKLKISVITGRSNHKCPFITENPEDFDEIIGETPKIERNAKLNEFSESSELNGFNDEKMLIAKKTDDFSCDNNQLPCKIQIKEKNKNKIREYLKKNPKLRLQEYSSIFNVKRMSIAPVCPYWSPIVPAEINLNLDAKTKDYEGLNGIKYKIYQRKKGCGYYNQFNSYVHADTLIFNSAKYKLETIMNRKPLTDIEIID
;
A
#
# COMPACT_ATOMS: atom_id res chain seq x y z
N ARG A 1 33.03 3.69 -14.64
CA ARG A 1 34.28 4.41 -14.28
C ARG A 1 34.09 5.29 -13.03
N ALA A 2 33.12 6.20 -13.01
CA ALA A 2 32.93 7.11 -11.87
C ALA A 2 32.77 6.39 -10.51
N ILE A 3 31.98 5.32 -10.43
CA ILE A 3 31.79 4.56 -9.18
C ILE A 3 33.07 3.87 -8.72
N ARG A 4 33.84 3.28 -9.66
CA ARG A 4 35.16 2.69 -9.36
C ARG A 4 36.16 3.73 -8.85
N ASN A 5 35.99 5.00 -9.22
CA ASN A 5 36.80 6.12 -8.72
C ASN A 5 36.30 6.66 -7.37
N GLY A 6 35.30 6.02 -6.73
CA GLY A 6 34.77 6.42 -5.42
C GLY A 6 33.72 7.53 -5.44
N HIS A 7 33.21 7.94 -6.62
CA HIS A 7 32.13 8.91 -6.68
C HIS A 7 30.82 8.32 -6.14
N LYS A 8 30.28 8.95 -5.09
CA LYS A 8 29.03 8.55 -4.43
C LYS A 8 27.78 9.16 -5.06
N VAL A 9 27.92 10.33 -5.69
CA VAL A 9 26.82 11.06 -6.35
C VAL A 9 27.25 11.34 -7.78
N ILE A 10 26.39 10.98 -8.73
CA ILE A 10 26.65 11.11 -10.17
C ILE A 10 25.45 11.78 -10.80
N PHE A 11 25.69 12.90 -11.50
CA PHE A 11 24.67 13.59 -12.26
C PHE A 11 24.74 13.18 -13.72
N ILE A 12 23.61 12.73 -14.26
CA ILE A 12 23.48 12.39 -15.69
C ILE A 12 22.52 13.40 -16.32
N LYS A 13 23.04 14.21 -17.24
CA LYS A 13 22.21 15.15 -18.01
C LYS A 13 21.69 14.46 -19.25
N GLY A 14 20.38 14.26 -19.33
CA GLY A 14 19.70 13.71 -20.51
C GLY A 14 18.57 14.63 -20.98
N VAL A 15 18.38 14.74 -22.29
CA VAL A 15 17.25 15.49 -22.88
C VAL A 15 15.93 14.73 -22.72
N CYS A 16 14.79 15.38 -22.96
CA CYS A 16 13.50 14.69 -22.99
C CYS A 16 13.50 13.64 -24.11
N GLY A 17 12.85 12.49 -23.89
CA GLY A 17 12.79 11.41 -24.89
C GLY A 17 14.07 10.58 -25.07
N SER A 18 15.18 10.89 -24.38
CA SER A 18 16.46 10.17 -24.55
C SER A 18 16.51 8.79 -23.89
N GLY A 19 15.37 8.22 -23.48
CA GLY A 19 15.33 6.93 -22.79
C GLY A 19 15.93 6.94 -21.37
N LYS A 20 15.83 8.06 -20.63
CA LYS A 20 16.33 8.16 -19.24
C LYS A 20 15.86 7.02 -18.35
N SER A 21 14.59 6.62 -18.45
CA SER A 21 14.04 5.50 -17.69
C SER A 21 14.68 4.16 -18.06
N ALA A 22 15.07 3.96 -19.33
CA ALA A 22 15.82 2.78 -19.74
C ALA A 22 17.25 2.79 -19.18
N ILE A 23 17.88 3.96 -19.11
CA ILE A 23 19.20 4.13 -18.47
C ILE A 23 19.09 3.80 -16.98
N ALA A 24 18.10 4.35 -16.28
CA ALA A 24 17.86 4.09 -14.86
C ALA A 24 17.69 2.60 -14.57
N LEU A 25 16.89 1.89 -15.37
CA LEU A 25 16.68 0.45 -15.19
C LEU A 25 17.90 -0.40 -15.57
N ASN A 26 18.68 0.01 -16.58
CA ASN A 26 19.94 -0.68 -16.88
C ASN A 26 20.94 -0.47 -15.74
N LEU A 27 21.04 0.73 -15.16
CA LEU A 27 21.85 0.92 -13.95
C LEU A 27 21.36 0.03 -12.82
N ALA A 28 20.05 0.01 -12.55
CA ALA A 28 19.47 -0.86 -11.51
C ALA A 28 19.85 -2.33 -11.71
N LYS A 29 19.75 -2.83 -12.96
CA LYS A 29 20.13 -4.19 -13.34
C LYS A 29 21.60 -4.52 -13.03
N GLU A 30 22.52 -3.57 -13.26
CA GLU A 30 23.97 -3.78 -13.05
C GLU A 30 24.39 -3.72 -11.57
N PHE A 31 23.70 -2.94 -10.73
CA PHE A 31 24.08 -2.72 -9.33
C PHE A 31 23.44 -3.68 -8.33
N GLY A 32 22.46 -4.49 -8.74
CA GLY A 32 21.75 -5.41 -7.86
C GLY A 32 20.40 -4.84 -7.43
N LYS A 33 20.24 -4.56 -6.14
CA LYS A 33 18.97 -4.05 -5.61
C LYS A 33 18.94 -2.53 -5.68
N ALA A 34 17.94 -1.96 -6.36
CA ALA A 34 17.86 -0.54 -6.63
C ALA A 34 16.54 0.09 -6.17
N SER A 35 16.62 1.36 -5.79
CA SER A 35 15.45 2.24 -5.61
C SER A 35 15.45 3.30 -6.71
N ILE A 36 14.35 3.42 -7.45
CA ILE A 36 14.11 4.50 -8.42
C ILE A 36 13.04 5.42 -7.84
N VAL A 37 13.33 6.71 -7.80
CA VAL A 37 12.44 7.74 -7.26
C VAL A 37 12.02 8.67 -8.38
N VAL A 38 10.72 8.76 -8.61
CA VAL A 38 10.12 9.66 -9.59
C VAL A 38 9.32 10.77 -8.92
N PRO A 39 9.27 12.00 -9.48
CA PRO A 39 8.63 13.13 -8.83
C PRO A 39 7.11 12.99 -8.75
N VAL A 40 6.48 12.39 -9.76
CA VAL A 40 5.01 12.37 -9.93
C VAL A 40 4.47 10.97 -10.22
N LYS A 41 3.19 10.76 -9.88
CA LYS A 41 2.48 9.49 -10.13
C LYS A 41 2.40 9.13 -11.63
N ALA A 42 2.34 10.11 -12.52
CA ALA A 42 2.29 9.87 -13.96
C ALA A 42 3.55 9.16 -14.47
N LEU A 43 4.73 9.58 -14.02
CA LEU A 43 5.99 8.92 -14.36
C LEU A 43 6.08 7.54 -13.70
N GLN A 44 5.59 7.41 -12.46
CA GLN A 44 5.52 6.11 -11.80
C GLN A 44 4.69 5.10 -12.61
N LYS A 45 3.54 5.55 -13.12
CA LYS A 45 2.67 4.75 -13.99
C LYS A 45 3.33 4.44 -15.33
N GLN A 46 4.09 5.38 -15.90
CA GLN A 46 4.85 5.13 -17.13
C GLN A 46 5.84 3.97 -16.95
N TYR A 47 6.56 3.90 -15.84
CA TYR A 47 7.44 2.76 -15.55
C TYR A 47 6.66 1.44 -15.46
N GLU A 48 5.50 1.44 -14.81
CA GLU A 48 4.62 0.27 -14.70
C GLU A 48 4.14 -0.21 -16.08
N ASP A 49 3.54 0.69 -16.86
CA ASP A 49 2.96 0.38 -18.16
C ASP A 49 4.03 -0.05 -19.18
N ASP A 50 5.19 0.62 -19.19
CA ASP A 50 6.23 0.36 -20.18
C ASP A 50 7.10 -0.85 -19.83
N TYR A 51 7.48 -1.04 -18.57
CA TYR A 51 8.53 -2.01 -18.19
C TYR A 51 8.04 -3.16 -17.31
N MET A 52 6.79 -3.14 -16.84
CA MET A 52 6.19 -4.31 -16.19
C MET A 52 5.20 -5.03 -17.11
N ASN A 53 4.54 -4.30 -18.02
CA ASN A 53 3.52 -4.87 -18.90
C ASN A 53 4.00 -5.09 -20.34
N LYS A 54 4.59 -4.06 -20.97
CA LYS A 54 4.93 -4.10 -22.41
C LYS A 54 6.34 -4.59 -22.71
N LYS A 55 7.33 -4.10 -21.97
CA LYS A 55 8.75 -4.40 -22.13
C LYS A 55 9.26 -5.07 -20.86
N TYR A 56 10.42 -5.70 -20.97
CA TYR A 56 11.11 -6.30 -19.83
C TYR A 56 12.62 -6.20 -20.04
N LEU A 57 13.37 -6.32 -18.95
CA LEU A 57 14.82 -6.41 -18.97
C LEU A 57 15.23 -7.79 -18.49
N LEU A 58 16.29 -8.33 -19.09
CA LEU A 58 16.89 -9.58 -18.67
C LEU A 58 18.17 -9.29 -17.90
N LYS A 59 18.35 -10.01 -16.80
CA LYS A 59 19.62 -10.10 -16.07
C LYS A 59 20.62 -10.94 -16.88
N GLU A 60 21.88 -10.94 -16.46
CA GLU A 60 22.93 -11.76 -17.09
C GLU A 60 22.60 -13.27 -17.05
N ASN A 61 21.90 -13.73 -16.02
CA ASN A 61 21.47 -15.12 -15.89
C ASN A 61 20.23 -15.49 -16.74
N GLY A 62 19.72 -14.56 -17.55
CA GLY A 62 18.53 -14.75 -18.39
C GLY A 62 17.19 -14.60 -17.67
N GLU A 63 17.18 -14.37 -16.35
CA GLU A 63 15.94 -14.08 -15.62
C GLU A 63 15.45 -12.67 -15.89
N LYS A 64 14.12 -12.47 -15.85
CA LYS A 64 13.54 -11.12 -15.91
C LYS A 64 13.90 -10.32 -14.67
N LEU A 65 14.28 -9.06 -14.86
CA LEU A 65 14.45 -8.08 -13.79
C LEU A 65 13.11 -7.89 -13.07
N LYS A 66 13.08 -8.16 -11.76
CA LYS A 66 11.88 -8.06 -10.93
C LYS A 66 11.66 -6.61 -10.52
N ILE A 67 10.95 -5.88 -11.37
CA ILE A 67 10.55 -4.50 -11.13
C ILE A 67 9.25 -4.49 -10.32
N SER A 68 9.15 -3.61 -9.32
CA SER A 68 7.95 -3.45 -8.52
C SER A 68 7.69 -1.99 -8.20
N VAL A 69 6.44 -1.56 -8.37
CA VAL A 69 6.00 -0.20 -8.11
C VAL A 69 5.30 -0.13 -6.76
N ILE A 70 5.71 0.82 -5.92
CA ILE A 70 5.15 1.02 -4.59
C ILE A 70 4.19 2.19 -4.59
N THR A 71 2.92 1.91 -4.33
CA THR A 71 1.85 2.90 -4.39
C THR A 71 1.14 3.10 -3.04
N GLY A 72 0.33 4.16 -2.98
CA GLY A 72 -0.48 4.49 -1.80
C GLY A 72 -1.75 3.64 -1.70
N ARG A 73 -2.38 3.66 -0.53
CA ARG A 73 -3.61 2.90 -0.22
C ARG A 73 -4.75 3.16 -1.20
N SER A 74 -4.90 4.39 -1.68
CA SER A 74 -5.96 4.80 -2.60
C SER A 74 -5.90 4.09 -3.96
N ASN A 75 -4.77 3.47 -4.31
CA ASN A 75 -4.59 2.77 -5.58
C ASN A 75 -5.00 1.28 -5.51
N HIS A 76 -5.56 0.82 -4.38
CA HIS A 76 -5.93 -0.58 -4.19
C HIS A 76 -7.35 -0.70 -3.67
N LYS A 77 -8.17 -1.55 -4.31
CA LYS A 77 -9.48 -1.94 -3.77
C LYS A 77 -9.31 -2.72 -2.46
N CYS A 78 -10.19 -2.48 -1.49
CA CYS A 78 -10.11 -3.08 -0.17
C CYS A 78 -10.94 -4.37 -0.10
N PRO A 79 -10.31 -5.55 0.02
CA PRO A 79 -11.05 -6.82 0.12
C PRO A 79 -11.90 -6.93 1.39
N PHE A 80 -11.55 -6.19 2.45
CA PHE A 80 -12.35 -6.15 3.67
C PHE A 80 -13.74 -5.56 3.44
N ILE A 81 -13.86 -4.59 2.52
CA ILE A 81 -15.15 -3.99 2.14
C ILE A 81 -15.86 -4.89 1.13
N THR A 82 -15.13 -5.35 0.11
CA THR A 82 -15.77 -6.03 -1.04
C THR A 82 -16.20 -7.46 -0.75
N GLU A 83 -15.57 -8.17 0.19
CA GLU A 83 -15.94 -9.55 0.52
C GLU A 83 -17.12 -9.64 1.49
N ASN A 84 -17.24 -8.71 2.43
CA ASN A 84 -18.32 -8.67 3.41
C ASN A 84 -18.87 -7.24 3.56
N PRO A 85 -19.60 -6.73 2.54
CA PRO A 85 -20.12 -5.36 2.55
C PRO A 85 -21.13 -5.14 3.68
N GLU A 86 -22.00 -6.12 3.95
CA GLU A 86 -23.02 -6.05 5.01
C GLU A 86 -22.41 -5.88 6.41
N ASP A 87 -21.38 -6.69 6.71
CA ASP A 87 -20.60 -6.59 7.95
C ASP A 87 -19.95 -5.22 8.13
N PHE A 88 -19.50 -4.63 7.02
CA PHE A 88 -18.86 -3.33 7.03
C PHE A 88 -19.89 -2.22 7.25
N ASP A 89 -21.02 -2.26 6.55
CA ASP A 89 -22.12 -1.30 6.69
C ASP A 89 -22.72 -1.31 8.09
N GLU A 90 -22.89 -2.49 8.70
CA GLU A 90 -23.33 -2.64 10.09
C GLU A 90 -22.40 -1.87 11.06
N ILE A 91 -21.08 -2.00 10.88
CA ILE A 91 -20.09 -1.36 11.76
C ILE A 91 -20.05 0.15 11.58
N ILE A 92 -20.22 0.63 10.35
CA ILE A 92 -20.16 2.06 10.05
C ILE A 92 -21.45 2.76 10.48
N GLY A 93 -22.57 2.03 10.53
CA GLY A 93 -23.90 2.55 10.81
C GLY A 93 -24.40 3.47 9.70
N GLU A 94 -25.58 4.07 9.90
CA GLU A 94 -26.05 5.15 9.02
C GLU A 94 -25.04 6.29 9.01
N THR A 95 -24.45 6.57 7.84
CA THR A 95 -23.71 7.82 7.62
C THR A 95 -24.69 8.98 7.80
N PRO A 96 -24.34 10.04 8.55
CA PRO A 96 -25.16 11.24 8.57
C PRO A 96 -25.35 11.70 7.12
N LYS A 97 -26.61 11.94 6.71
CA LYS A 97 -26.93 12.43 5.37
C LYS A 97 -26.15 13.71 5.13
N ILE A 98 -25.10 13.63 4.33
CA ILE A 98 -24.36 14.81 3.87
C ILE A 98 -25.19 15.36 2.71
N GLU A 99 -25.71 16.57 2.85
CA GLU A 99 -26.31 17.30 1.73
C GLU A 99 -25.25 17.43 0.63
N ARG A 100 -25.52 16.80 -0.51
CA ARG A 100 -24.73 16.98 -1.73
C ARG A 100 -25.51 17.93 -2.63
N ASN A 101 -24.83 18.98 -3.12
CA ASN A 101 -25.31 19.75 -4.26
C ASN A 101 -25.14 18.92 -5.53
N ALA A 102 -26.06 17.97 -5.76
CA ALA A 102 -26.08 17.18 -6.98
C ALA A 102 -26.44 18.09 -8.17
N LYS A 103 -25.65 18.06 -9.24
CA LYS A 103 -26.02 18.67 -10.51
C LYS A 103 -26.98 17.72 -11.24
N LEU A 104 -28.03 18.27 -11.85
CA LEU A 104 -29.09 17.52 -12.55
C LEU A 104 -28.60 16.45 -13.56
N ASN A 105 -27.39 16.60 -14.11
CA ASN A 105 -26.81 15.65 -15.08
C ASN A 105 -26.40 14.30 -14.44
N GLU A 106 -26.29 14.20 -13.11
CA GLU A 106 -25.97 12.93 -12.44
C GLU A 106 -27.17 11.95 -12.41
N PHE A 107 -28.39 12.43 -12.68
CA PHE A 107 -29.59 11.59 -12.73
C PHE A 107 -29.80 10.89 -14.08
N SER A 108 -29.15 11.37 -15.15
CA SER A 108 -29.36 10.86 -16.51
C SER A 108 -28.47 9.69 -16.91
N GLU A 109 -27.38 9.41 -16.17
CA GLU A 109 -26.44 8.33 -16.51
C GLU A 109 -26.79 6.97 -15.87
N SER A 110 -27.82 6.90 -15.04
CA SER A 110 -28.18 5.67 -14.32
C SER A 110 -28.98 4.64 -15.11
N SER A 111 -29.31 4.90 -16.39
CA SER A 111 -30.15 4.00 -17.20
C SER A 111 -29.38 3.11 -18.18
N GLU A 112 -28.05 3.21 -18.30
CA GLU A 112 -27.30 2.43 -19.29
C GLU A 112 -26.00 1.82 -18.72
N LEU A 113 -26.11 0.79 -17.89
CA LEU A 113 -25.05 -0.22 -17.75
C LEU A 113 -25.68 -1.61 -17.64
N ASN A 114 -25.44 -2.41 -18.67
CA ASN A 114 -25.88 -3.79 -18.83
C ASN A 114 -25.07 -4.76 -17.94
N GLY A 115 -25.78 -5.66 -17.24
CA GLY A 115 -25.46 -7.08 -17.16
C GLY A 115 -24.37 -7.55 -16.17
N PHE A 116 -24.84 -8.21 -15.09
CA PHE A 116 -24.13 -9.02 -14.08
C PHE A 116 -23.47 -8.26 -12.90
N ASN A 117 -24.12 -8.40 -11.71
CA ASN A 117 -23.67 -8.12 -10.32
C ASN A 117 -24.26 -6.90 -9.56
N ASP A 118 -25.37 -6.30 -10.01
CA ASP A 118 -25.85 -5.03 -9.44
C ASP A 118 -26.45 -5.09 -8.02
N GLU A 119 -26.96 -6.21 -7.53
CA GLU A 119 -27.55 -6.26 -6.17
C GLU A 119 -26.49 -6.10 -5.06
N LYS A 120 -25.28 -6.65 -5.22
CA LYS A 120 -24.17 -6.45 -4.28
C LYS A 120 -23.60 -5.03 -4.35
N MET A 121 -23.77 -4.33 -5.47
CA MET A 121 -23.26 -2.98 -5.68
C MET A 121 -24.23 -1.90 -5.17
N LEU A 122 -25.54 -2.19 -5.14
CA LEU A 122 -26.57 -1.34 -4.56
C LEU A 122 -26.50 -1.26 -3.02
N ILE A 123 -26.18 -2.36 -2.34
CA ILE A 123 -26.02 -2.42 -0.88
C ILE A 123 -24.81 -1.59 -0.43
N ALA A 124 -23.76 -1.56 -1.25
CA ALA A 124 -22.53 -0.83 -0.98
C ALA A 124 -22.56 0.68 -1.28
N LYS A 125 -23.71 1.27 -1.62
CA LYS A 125 -23.86 2.70 -1.92
C LYS A 125 -23.66 3.65 -0.73
N LYS A 126 -23.41 3.14 0.48
CA LYS A 126 -23.27 3.95 1.71
C LYS A 126 -21.86 4.46 1.99
N THR A 127 -20.84 3.97 1.25
CA THR A 127 -19.49 4.56 1.23
C THR A 127 -18.98 4.68 -0.20
N ASP A 128 -18.70 5.90 -0.68
CA ASP A 128 -18.17 6.11 -2.04
C ASP A 128 -16.73 5.57 -2.24
N ASP A 129 -16.02 5.24 -1.14
CA ASP A 129 -14.61 4.84 -1.17
C ASP A 129 -14.41 3.35 -0.85
N PHE A 130 -14.24 2.56 -1.91
CA PHE A 130 -13.90 1.12 -1.83
C PHE A 130 -12.39 0.85 -1.74
N SER A 131 -11.56 1.89 -1.62
CA SER A 131 -10.11 1.73 -1.59
C SER A 131 -9.59 1.32 -0.20
N CYS A 132 -8.34 0.88 -0.15
CA CYS A 132 -7.63 0.58 1.10
C CYS A 132 -7.32 1.85 1.94
N ASP A 133 -7.67 3.04 1.45
CA ASP A 133 -7.48 4.32 2.18
C ASP A 133 -8.74 4.80 2.90
N ASN A 134 -9.85 4.07 2.77
CA ASN A 134 -11.09 4.39 3.47
C ASN A 134 -10.83 4.52 5.00
N ASN A 135 -11.17 5.69 5.54
CA ASN A 135 -10.92 6.06 6.93
C ASN A 135 -11.79 5.30 7.95
N GLN A 136 -12.77 4.53 7.50
CA GLN A 136 -13.59 3.67 8.34
C GLN A 136 -12.94 2.30 8.59
N LEU A 137 -11.96 1.89 7.79
CA LEU A 137 -11.34 0.56 7.91
C LEU A 137 -10.67 0.35 9.27
N PRO A 138 -10.73 -0.86 9.87
CA PRO A 138 -10.12 -1.13 11.18
C PRO A 138 -8.60 -0.90 11.20
N CYS A 139 -7.94 -1.15 10.07
CA CYS A 139 -6.50 -0.94 9.91
C CYS A 139 -6.09 0.54 9.69
N LYS A 140 -7.05 1.46 9.52
CA LYS A 140 -6.81 2.87 9.19
C LYS A 140 -7.51 3.86 10.13
N ILE A 141 -8.69 3.51 10.65
CA ILE A 141 -9.56 4.36 11.47
C ILE A 141 -8.79 5.09 12.55
N GLN A 142 -9.02 6.40 12.68
CA GLN A 142 -8.36 7.22 13.70
C GLN A 142 -8.89 6.84 15.08
N ILE A 143 -8.00 6.59 16.04
CA ILE A 143 -8.35 6.30 17.42
C ILE A 143 -8.64 7.64 18.11
N LYS A 144 -9.89 8.09 18.03
CA LYS A 144 -10.40 9.36 18.57
C LYS A 144 -11.81 9.14 19.12
N GLU A 145 -12.24 9.96 20.08
CA GLU A 145 -13.58 9.87 20.69
C GLU A 145 -14.72 9.90 19.67
N LYS A 146 -14.62 10.72 18.62
CA LYS A 146 -15.62 10.76 17.54
C LYS A 146 -15.86 9.42 16.83
N ASN A 147 -14.90 8.49 16.91
CA ASN A 147 -14.96 7.17 16.30
C ASN A 147 -15.23 6.05 17.34
N LYS A 148 -15.51 6.40 18.60
CA LYS A 148 -15.62 5.45 19.72
C LYS A 148 -16.61 4.32 19.45
N ASN A 149 -17.78 4.64 18.90
CA ASN A 149 -18.83 3.63 18.63
C ASN A 149 -18.33 2.60 17.60
N LYS A 150 -17.79 3.06 16.47
CA LYS A 150 -17.23 2.20 15.41
C LYS A 150 -16.07 1.34 15.92
N ILE A 151 -15.20 1.94 16.72
CA ILE A 151 -14.08 1.24 17.35
C ILE A 151 -14.58 0.13 18.28
N ARG A 152 -15.61 0.37 19.08
CA ARG A 152 -16.22 -0.66 19.93
C ARG A 152 -16.79 -1.81 19.11
N GLU A 153 -17.45 -1.54 18.00
CA GLU A 153 -17.95 -2.61 17.11
C GLU A 153 -16.81 -3.47 16.55
N TYR A 154 -15.70 -2.86 16.13
CA TYR A 154 -14.52 -3.64 15.74
C TYR A 154 -13.95 -4.46 16.89
N LEU A 155 -13.87 -3.92 18.10
CA LEU A 155 -13.33 -4.63 19.26
C LEU A 155 -14.18 -5.86 19.63
N LYS A 156 -15.51 -5.78 19.50
CA LYS A 156 -16.41 -6.94 19.70
C LYS A 156 -16.12 -8.08 18.72
N LYS A 157 -15.75 -7.76 17.48
CA LYS A 157 -15.39 -8.76 16.45
C LYS A 157 -13.99 -9.37 16.66
N ASN A 158 -13.21 -8.95 17.67
CA ASN A 158 -11.89 -9.52 17.98
C ASN A 158 -11.98 -10.51 19.16
N PRO A 159 -11.95 -11.84 18.91
CA PRO A 159 -12.15 -12.85 19.95
C PRO A 159 -11.02 -12.92 20.98
N LYS A 160 -9.86 -12.30 20.71
CA LYS A 160 -8.68 -12.34 21.59
C LYS A 160 -8.70 -11.28 22.69
N LEU A 161 -9.73 -10.42 22.75
CA LEU A 161 -9.77 -9.27 23.66
C LEU A 161 -10.83 -9.43 24.75
N ARG A 162 -10.48 -8.99 25.97
CA ARG A 162 -11.44 -8.78 27.06
C ARG A 162 -11.98 -7.36 26.96
N LEU A 163 -13.26 -7.20 26.60
CA LEU A 163 -13.87 -5.90 26.32
C LEU A 163 -13.83 -4.92 27.52
N GLN A 164 -13.80 -5.44 28.74
CA GLN A 164 -13.76 -4.67 29.99
C GLN A 164 -12.52 -3.75 30.07
N GLU A 165 -11.40 -4.14 29.46
CA GLU A 165 -10.13 -3.39 29.48
C GLU A 165 -10.14 -2.16 28.52
N TYR A 166 -11.12 -2.08 27.62
CA TYR A 166 -11.20 -1.08 26.55
C TYR A 166 -12.41 -0.13 26.72
N SER A 167 -12.84 0.08 27.96
CA SER A 167 -13.93 1.02 28.30
C SER A 167 -13.62 2.46 27.84
N SER A 168 -12.35 2.84 27.92
CA SER A 168 -11.77 4.12 27.51
C SER A 168 -11.06 4.05 26.16
N ILE A 169 -11.26 5.07 25.31
CA ILE A 169 -10.59 5.16 24.00
C ILE A 169 -9.07 5.24 24.13
N PHE A 170 -8.58 5.79 25.25
CA PHE A 170 -7.15 5.99 25.49
C PHE A 170 -6.39 4.66 25.68
N ASN A 171 -7.10 3.59 26.05
CA ASN A 171 -6.53 2.25 26.19
C ASN A 171 -6.49 1.49 24.86
N VAL A 172 -7.17 2.02 23.82
CA VAL A 172 -7.27 1.35 22.53
C VAL A 172 -5.99 1.57 21.72
N LYS A 173 -5.32 0.47 21.40
CA LYS A 173 -4.14 0.46 20.52
C LYS A 173 -4.50 -0.04 19.13
N ARG A 174 -3.67 0.30 18.13
CA ARG A 174 -3.84 -0.20 16.75
C ARG A 174 -3.88 -1.73 16.71
N MET A 175 -3.09 -2.38 17.57
CA MET A 175 -3.04 -3.84 17.72
C MET A 175 -4.37 -4.47 18.18
N SER A 176 -5.24 -3.72 18.83
CA SER A 176 -6.54 -4.23 19.29
C SER A 176 -7.59 -4.23 18.17
N ILE A 177 -7.51 -3.26 17.25
CA ILE A 177 -8.51 -3.05 16.19
C ILE A 177 -8.06 -3.66 14.86
N ALA A 178 -6.83 -3.40 14.42
CA ALA A 178 -6.39 -3.74 13.07
C ALA A 178 -6.44 -5.24 12.72
N PRO A 179 -6.18 -6.19 13.65
CA PRO A 179 -6.31 -7.63 13.37
C PRO A 179 -7.70 -8.09 12.96
N VAL A 180 -8.75 -7.30 13.24
CA VAL A 180 -10.12 -7.60 12.77
C VAL A 180 -10.16 -7.71 11.25
N CYS A 181 -9.32 -6.94 10.53
CA CYS A 181 -9.13 -7.13 9.11
C CYS A 181 -8.22 -8.34 8.86
N PRO A 182 -8.70 -9.44 8.22
CA PRO A 182 -7.89 -10.63 7.97
C PRO A 182 -6.69 -10.37 7.05
N TYR A 183 -6.77 -9.31 6.25
CA TYR A 183 -5.76 -8.89 5.30
C TYR A 183 -4.67 -8.00 5.88
N TRP A 184 -4.86 -7.49 7.11
CA TRP A 184 -3.94 -6.56 7.73
C TRP A 184 -2.57 -7.20 7.93
N SER A 185 -1.59 -6.77 7.14
CA SER A 185 -0.23 -7.32 7.17
C SER A 185 0.78 -6.23 7.55
N PRO A 186 1.02 -6.01 8.86
CA PRO A 186 1.91 -4.95 9.32
C PRO A 186 3.37 -5.26 9.02
N ILE A 187 4.14 -4.18 8.93
CA ILE A 187 5.60 -4.21 8.91
C ILE A 187 6.08 -3.56 10.21
N VAL A 188 6.89 -4.27 10.97
CA VAL A 188 7.43 -3.79 12.26
C VAL A 188 8.92 -4.13 12.34
N PRO A 189 9.70 -3.42 13.17
CA PRO A 189 11.04 -3.85 13.53
C PRO A 189 11.05 -5.31 14.00
N ALA A 190 12.05 -6.09 13.59
CA ALA A 190 12.10 -7.53 13.80
C ALA A 190 12.16 -7.94 15.29
N GLU A 191 12.61 -7.03 16.14
CA GLU A 191 12.61 -7.12 17.62
C GLU A 191 11.19 -7.14 18.22
N ILE A 192 10.20 -6.57 17.51
CA ILE A 192 8.81 -6.55 17.96
C ILE A 192 8.13 -7.83 17.49
N ASN A 193 7.77 -8.70 18.43
CA ASN A 193 6.95 -9.87 18.12
C ASN A 193 5.46 -9.57 18.25
N LEU A 194 4.76 -9.51 17.12
CA LEU A 194 3.30 -9.47 17.09
C LEU A 194 2.78 -10.90 17.21
N ASN A 195 1.99 -11.20 18.24
CA ASN A 195 1.28 -12.48 18.39
C ASN A 195 0.12 -12.61 17.38
N LEU A 196 0.47 -12.63 16.09
CA LEU A 196 -0.43 -12.74 14.95
C LEU A 196 -0.19 -14.08 14.27
N ASP A 197 -1.28 -14.75 13.90
CA ASP A 197 -1.21 -15.90 13.00
C ASP A 197 -0.94 -15.39 11.58
N ALA A 198 0.33 -15.42 11.19
CA ALA A 198 0.83 -14.87 9.93
C ALA A 198 2.14 -15.54 9.52
N LYS A 199 2.38 -15.64 8.21
CA LYS A 199 3.71 -15.98 7.69
C LYS A 199 4.61 -14.76 7.76
N THR A 200 5.83 -14.90 8.24
CA THR A 200 6.75 -13.77 8.39
C THR A 200 7.81 -13.76 7.28
N LYS A 201 8.20 -12.57 6.84
CA LYS A 201 9.36 -12.36 5.98
C LYS A 201 10.19 -11.21 6.50
N ASP A 202 11.49 -11.40 6.56
CA ASP A 202 12.41 -10.39 7.06
C ASP A 202 13.11 -9.69 5.90
N TYR A 203 13.45 -8.42 6.10
CA TYR A 203 14.33 -7.66 5.22
C TYR A 203 15.07 -6.59 6.03
N GLU A 204 16.17 -6.10 5.47
CA GLU A 204 16.92 -4.99 6.05
C GLU A 204 16.42 -3.66 5.50
N GLY A 205 16.04 -2.76 6.40
CA GLY A 205 15.71 -1.37 6.12
C GLY A 205 16.94 -0.47 6.14
N LEU A 206 16.74 0.82 6.38
CA LEU A 206 17.84 1.77 6.54
C LEU A 206 18.48 1.67 7.93
N ASN A 207 19.72 2.15 8.05
CA ASN A 207 20.48 2.19 9.31
C ASN A 207 20.64 0.82 10.00
N GLY A 208 20.69 -0.27 9.23
CA GLY A 208 20.86 -1.64 9.75
C GLY A 208 19.65 -2.18 10.50
N ILE A 209 18.49 -1.50 10.45
CA ILE A 209 17.28 -1.95 11.14
C ILE A 209 16.64 -3.08 10.35
N LYS A 210 16.50 -4.25 10.97
CA LYS A 210 15.77 -5.39 10.40
C LYS A 210 14.27 -5.22 10.64
N TYR A 211 13.48 -5.43 9.60
CA TYR A 211 12.02 -5.39 9.65
C TYR A 211 11.44 -6.77 9.32
N LYS A 212 10.27 -7.03 9.90
CA LYS A 212 9.47 -8.22 9.69
C LYS A 212 8.12 -7.84 9.11
N ILE A 213 7.76 -8.49 8.01
CA ILE A 213 6.46 -8.38 7.36
C ILE A 213 5.59 -9.54 7.84
N TYR A 214 4.50 -9.24 8.53
CA TYR A 214 3.52 -10.24 8.98
C TYR A 214 2.48 -10.46 7.90
N GLN A 215 2.72 -11.39 6.98
CA GLN A 215 1.82 -11.71 5.87
C GLN A 215 0.64 -12.57 6.34
N ARG A 216 -0.54 -11.94 6.48
CA ARG A 216 -1.82 -12.61 6.77
C ARG A 216 -2.53 -13.03 5.47
N LYS A 217 -3.87 -13.07 5.45
CA LYS A 217 -4.68 -13.49 4.28
C LYS A 217 -4.24 -12.69 3.05
N LYS A 218 -3.93 -13.37 1.94
CA LYS A 218 -3.59 -12.73 0.66
C LYS A 218 -4.86 -12.20 0.01
N GLY A 219 -4.79 -10.99 -0.54
CA GLY A 219 -5.87 -10.41 -1.36
C GLY A 219 -5.85 -8.89 -1.37
N CYS A 220 -5.35 -8.27 -0.29
CA CYS A 220 -5.20 -6.83 -0.24
C CYS A 220 -3.96 -6.39 -1.04
N GLY A 221 -4.18 -5.78 -2.20
CA GLY A 221 -3.10 -5.26 -3.06
C GLY A 221 -2.16 -4.32 -2.32
N TYR A 222 -2.69 -3.47 -1.44
CA TYR A 222 -1.87 -2.55 -0.64
C TYR A 222 -0.88 -3.28 0.28
N TYR A 223 -1.32 -4.29 1.02
CA TYR A 223 -0.43 -5.03 1.92
C TYR A 223 0.46 -6.01 1.15
N ASN A 224 -0.07 -6.65 0.11
CA ASN A 224 0.66 -7.62 -0.69
C ASN A 224 1.87 -7.00 -1.41
N GLN A 225 1.80 -5.72 -1.81
CA GLN A 225 2.89 -5.05 -2.51
C GLN A 225 4.20 -5.08 -1.74
N PHE A 226 4.15 -5.05 -0.39
CA PHE A 226 5.36 -4.99 0.44
C PHE A 226 6.19 -6.27 0.40
N ASN A 227 5.67 -7.37 -0.16
CA ASN A 227 6.50 -8.53 -0.48
C ASN A 227 7.65 -8.18 -1.45
N SER A 228 7.47 -7.17 -2.29
CA SER A 228 8.53 -6.66 -3.17
C SER A 228 9.73 -6.11 -2.40
N TYR A 229 9.58 -5.69 -1.14
CA TYR A 229 10.70 -5.25 -0.31
C TYR A 229 11.74 -6.34 -0.09
N VAL A 230 11.31 -7.60 -0.18
CA VAL A 230 12.16 -8.78 -0.02
C VAL A 230 12.66 -9.28 -1.38
N HIS A 231 11.78 -9.32 -2.39
CA HIS A 231 12.00 -10.10 -3.62
C HIS A 231 12.25 -9.28 -4.88
N ALA A 232 12.00 -7.97 -4.87
CA ALA A 232 12.22 -7.12 -6.05
C ALA A 232 13.68 -6.74 -6.18
N ASP A 233 14.15 -6.72 -7.42
CA ASP A 233 15.46 -6.18 -7.79
C ASP A 233 15.39 -4.66 -7.90
N THR A 234 14.25 -4.11 -8.33
CA THR A 234 14.07 -2.66 -8.48
C THR A 234 12.74 -2.22 -7.90
N LEU A 235 12.80 -1.27 -6.98
CA LEU A 235 11.65 -0.66 -6.34
C LEU A 235 11.43 0.75 -6.88
N ILE A 236 10.24 1.02 -7.40
CA ILE A 236 9.89 2.33 -7.97
C ILE A 236 8.95 3.05 -7.03
N PHE A 237 9.39 4.20 -6.54
CA PHE A 237 8.65 5.06 -5.62
C PHE A 237 8.32 6.38 -6.27
N ASN A 238 7.15 6.94 -5.96
CA ASN A 238 7.02 8.40 -6.05
C ASN A 238 7.75 9.08 -4.88
N SER A 239 8.10 10.35 -5.07
CA SER A 239 8.82 11.19 -4.10
C SER A 239 8.21 11.17 -2.68
N ALA A 240 6.89 11.29 -2.56
CA ALA A 240 6.20 11.30 -1.27
C ALA A 240 6.31 9.95 -0.55
N LYS A 241 6.11 8.84 -1.26
CA LYS A 241 6.22 7.50 -0.71
C LYS A 241 7.67 7.20 -0.32
N TYR A 242 8.62 7.53 -1.18
CA TYR A 242 10.04 7.40 -0.90
C TYR A 242 10.44 8.11 0.40
N LYS A 243 10.04 9.38 0.55
CA LYS A 243 10.33 10.19 1.73
C LYS A 243 9.75 9.57 3.00
N LEU A 244 8.50 9.10 2.97
CA LEU A 244 7.86 8.45 4.12
C LEU A 244 8.57 7.15 4.51
N GLU A 245 8.86 6.27 3.55
CA GLU A 245 9.57 5.01 3.83
C GLU A 245 10.98 5.26 4.37
N THR A 246 11.66 6.30 3.88
CA THR A 246 13.00 6.70 4.32
C THR A 246 12.98 7.24 5.75
N ILE A 247 12.07 8.18 6.08
CA ILE A 247 11.96 8.75 7.44
C ILE A 247 11.62 7.66 8.47
N MET A 248 10.85 6.65 8.07
CA MET A 248 10.50 5.52 8.93
C MET A 248 11.60 4.45 9.00
N ASN A 249 12.74 4.63 8.33
CA ASN A 249 13.79 3.63 8.09
C ASN A 249 13.31 2.31 7.45
N ARG A 250 12.08 2.29 6.94
CA ARG A 250 11.39 1.10 6.43
C ARG A 250 11.69 0.84 4.96
N LYS A 251 12.21 1.83 4.24
CA LYS A 251 12.69 1.62 2.87
C LYS A 251 13.76 0.51 2.90
N PRO A 252 13.67 -0.51 2.04
CA PRO A 252 14.71 -1.53 1.96
C PRO A 252 16.08 -0.91 1.69
N LEU A 253 17.12 -1.51 2.28
CA LEU A 253 18.49 -1.23 1.90
C LEU A 253 18.67 -1.63 0.43
N THR A 254 19.30 -0.74 -0.34
CA THR A 254 19.55 -0.90 -1.78
C THR A 254 20.96 -0.43 -2.11
N ASP A 255 21.55 -1.02 -3.13
CA ASP A 255 22.93 -0.77 -3.58
C ASP A 255 23.05 0.58 -4.31
N ILE A 256 21.95 1.01 -4.95
CA ILE A 256 21.87 2.28 -5.66
C ILE A 256 20.52 2.97 -5.49
N GLU A 257 20.57 4.29 -5.40
CA GLU A 257 19.42 5.20 -5.41
C GLU A 257 19.47 6.02 -6.71
N ILE A 258 18.40 5.97 -7.49
CA ILE A 258 18.28 6.70 -8.76
C ILE A 258 17.13 7.69 -8.63
N ILE A 259 17.43 8.97 -8.81
CA ILE A 259 16.42 10.04 -8.82
C ILE A 259 16.19 10.42 -10.29
N ASP A 260 15.01 10.14 -10.81
CA ASP A 260 14.59 10.40 -12.20
C ASP A 260 13.45 11.42 -12.25
#